data_AF-A0A3A3H5C7-F1
#
_entry.id   AF-A0A3A3H5C7-F1
#
_cell.length_a   1.000
_cell.length_b   1.000
_cell.length_c   1.000
_cell.angle_alpha   90.00
_cell.angle_beta   90.00
_cell.angle_gamma   90.00
#
_symmetry.space_group_name_H-M   'P 1'
#
loop_
_entity.id
_entity.type
_entity.pdbx_description
1 polymer ?
#
loop_
_entity_poly.entity_id
_entity_poly.type
_entity_poly.pdbx_seq_one_letter_code
_entity_poly.pdbx_strand_id
1 'polypeptide(L)'
;MLRLNKEKALHASAICTLDVPLRTTDGEAVVRKLFIRPTGIRVEIEHCRAYSRLPYKHVYLSVGGRQLEGEEWLTDNTGEGSNYLQTYLFEAPPDLRLTADLPMELLLQYEVEEIWDDKQPILLSNISDEKQTLTTDVGGYPVKWTYYKQNGDLYVEAKARTHDSEDQSDVDSPGRSAHPWTYPIRLDHRRRA
;
A
#
# COMPACT_ATOMS: atom_id res chain seq x y z
N MET A 1 13.66 -34.65 -8.28
CA MET A 1 13.44 -33.89 -9.52
C MET A 1 11.95 -33.55 -9.61
N LEU A 2 11.58 -32.28 -9.45
CA LEU A 2 10.18 -31.84 -9.54
C LEU A 2 9.81 -31.65 -11.02
N ARG A 3 8.80 -32.36 -11.53
CA ARG A 3 8.37 -32.28 -12.94
C ARG A 3 6.99 -31.62 -13.01
N LEU A 4 6.95 -30.32 -13.31
CA LEU A 4 5.69 -29.59 -13.50
C LEU A 4 5.01 -30.03 -14.80
N ASN A 5 3.71 -30.33 -14.73
CA ASN A 5 2.86 -30.65 -15.88
C ASN A 5 1.89 -29.48 -16.12
N LYS A 6 2.14 -28.73 -17.19
CA LYS A 6 1.36 -27.54 -17.56
C LYS A 6 -0.11 -27.85 -17.89
N GLU A 7 -0.38 -28.96 -18.57
CA GLU A 7 -1.73 -29.36 -18.96
C GLU A 7 -2.60 -29.67 -17.73
N LYS A 8 -2.05 -30.45 -16.77
CA LYS A 8 -2.74 -30.72 -15.50
C LYS A 8 -3.04 -29.46 -14.70
N ALA A 9 -2.12 -28.50 -14.69
CA ALA A 9 -2.33 -27.21 -14.01
C ALA A 9 -3.46 -26.39 -14.65
N LEU A 10 -3.53 -26.36 -15.99
CA LEU A 10 -4.59 -25.65 -16.72
C LEU A 10 -5.96 -26.27 -16.48
N HIS A 11 -6.07 -27.60 -16.51
CA HIS A 11 -7.33 -28.29 -16.21
C HIS A 11 -7.81 -28.08 -14.77
N ALA A 12 -6.89 -27.84 -13.84
CA ALA A 12 -7.20 -27.56 -12.43
C ALA A 12 -7.31 -26.05 -12.13
N SER A 13 -7.36 -25.21 -13.17
CA SER A 13 -7.54 -23.76 -13.03
C SER A 13 -8.97 -23.35 -13.32
N ALA A 14 -9.43 -22.29 -12.66
CA ALA A 14 -10.71 -21.65 -12.92
C ALA A 14 -10.54 -20.13 -13.03
N ILE A 15 -11.40 -19.50 -13.83
CA ILE A 15 -11.48 -18.04 -13.94
C ILE A 15 -12.91 -17.65 -13.62
N CYS A 16 -13.07 -16.80 -12.61
CA CYS A 16 -14.36 -16.24 -12.24
C CYS A 16 -14.35 -14.75 -12.61
N THR A 17 -15.29 -14.35 -13.45
CA THR A 17 -15.56 -12.93 -13.69
C THR A 17 -16.43 -12.39 -12.56
N LEU A 18 -16.04 -11.23 -12.04
CA LEU A 18 -16.65 -10.54 -10.91
C LEU A 18 -16.96 -9.10 -11.31
N ASP A 19 -17.86 -8.49 -10.56
CA ASP A 19 -18.20 -7.07 -10.68
C ASP A 19 -18.52 -6.51 -9.29
N VAL A 20 -17.55 -6.65 -8.38
CA VAL A 20 -17.73 -6.24 -6.98
C VAL A 20 -17.14 -4.84 -6.79
N PRO A 21 -17.96 -3.81 -6.55
CA PRO A 21 -17.47 -2.45 -6.35
C PRO A 21 -16.77 -2.33 -4.99
N LEU A 22 -15.66 -1.59 -4.97
CA LEU A 22 -14.91 -1.19 -3.80
C LEU A 22 -14.86 0.34 -3.75
N ARG A 23 -15.15 0.91 -2.58
CA ARG A 23 -14.99 2.34 -2.32
C ARG A 23 -13.88 2.52 -1.31
N THR A 24 -12.94 3.39 -1.65
CA THR A 24 -11.75 3.67 -0.85
C THR A 24 -11.55 5.18 -0.74
N THR A 25 -10.66 5.62 0.15
CA THR A 25 -10.25 7.03 0.25
C THR A 25 -9.68 7.57 -1.07
N ASP A 26 -9.00 6.72 -1.85
CA ASP A 26 -8.34 7.10 -3.09
C ASP A 26 -9.27 7.07 -4.32
N GLY A 27 -10.50 6.54 -4.13
CA GLY A 27 -11.55 6.53 -5.13
C GLY A 27 -12.27 5.19 -5.27
N GLU A 28 -12.95 5.04 -6.40
CA GLU A 28 -13.69 3.83 -6.76
C GLU A 28 -12.80 2.83 -7.49
N ALA A 29 -12.97 1.55 -7.13
CA ALA A 29 -12.32 0.41 -7.76
C ALA A 29 -13.33 -0.73 -7.93
N VAL A 30 -13.03 -1.70 -8.77
CA VAL A 30 -13.89 -2.87 -9.01
C VAL A 30 -13.05 -4.13 -9.04
N VAL A 31 -13.42 -5.15 -8.25
CA VAL A 31 -12.85 -6.48 -8.37
C VAL A 31 -13.46 -7.15 -9.60
N ARG A 32 -12.62 -7.42 -10.61
CA ARG A 32 -13.08 -7.88 -11.93
C ARG A 32 -12.90 -9.36 -12.16
N LYS A 33 -11.80 -9.93 -11.69
CA LYS A 33 -11.49 -11.33 -11.97
C LYS A 33 -10.78 -12.00 -10.81
N LEU A 34 -11.08 -13.28 -10.68
CA LEU A 34 -10.39 -14.22 -9.83
C LEU A 34 -9.81 -15.33 -10.71
N PHE A 35 -8.50 -15.56 -10.65
CA PHE A 35 -7.86 -16.70 -11.30
C PHE A 35 -7.44 -17.66 -10.21
N ILE A 36 -8.10 -18.81 -10.16
CA ILE A 36 -7.82 -19.86 -9.20
C ILE A 36 -6.90 -20.85 -9.89
N ARG A 37 -5.70 -21.05 -9.36
CA ARG A 37 -4.73 -22.06 -9.82
C ARG A 37 -4.33 -22.93 -8.64
N PRO A 38 -3.82 -24.16 -8.87
CA PRO A 38 -3.38 -25.02 -7.79
C PRO A 38 -2.31 -24.41 -6.87
N THR A 39 -1.52 -23.48 -7.41
CA THR A 39 -0.42 -22.84 -6.67
C THR A 39 -0.81 -21.52 -6.01
N GLY A 40 -2.02 -21.01 -6.25
CA GLY A 40 -2.42 -19.72 -5.72
C GLY A 40 -3.57 -19.08 -6.48
N ILE A 41 -4.04 -17.98 -5.91
CA ILE A 41 -5.18 -17.22 -6.42
C ILE A 41 -4.69 -15.85 -6.83
N ARG A 42 -5.16 -15.37 -7.97
CA ARG A 42 -4.92 -14.01 -8.43
C ARG A 42 -6.21 -13.22 -8.43
N VAL A 43 -6.20 -12.04 -7.82
CA VAL A 43 -7.31 -11.09 -7.88
C VAL A 43 -6.90 -9.91 -8.76
N GLU A 44 -7.71 -9.60 -9.77
CA GLU A 44 -7.55 -8.39 -10.59
C GLU A 44 -8.55 -7.33 -10.15
N ILE A 45 -8.02 -6.14 -9.89
CA ILE A 45 -8.74 -4.96 -9.42
C ILE A 45 -8.54 -3.85 -10.43
N GLU A 46 -9.63 -3.30 -10.92
CA GLU A 46 -9.64 -2.20 -11.87
C GLU A 46 -9.92 -0.89 -11.14
N HIS A 47 -9.08 0.11 -11.36
CA HIS A 47 -9.21 1.44 -10.78
C HIS A 47 -9.76 2.43 -11.80
N CYS A 48 -10.67 3.31 -11.38
CA CYS A 48 -11.21 4.36 -12.24
C CYS A 48 -10.19 5.46 -12.59
N ARG A 49 -9.09 5.54 -11.83
CA ARG A 49 -8.03 6.54 -12.01
C ARG A 49 -6.71 5.85 -12.37
N ALA A 50 -5.96 6.47 -13.26
CA ALA A 50 -4.62 6.01 -13.62
C ALA A 50 -3.70 6.06 -12.39
N TYR A 51 -2.81 5.06 -12.27
CA TYR A 51 -1.81 4.95 -11.20
C TYR A 51 -2.38 4.82 -9.77
N SER A 52 -3.69 4.63 -9.62
CA SER A 52 -4.30 4.40 -8.31
C SER A 52 -4.11 2.96 -7.85
N ARG A 53 -4.03 2.78 -6.54
CA ARG A 53 -3.91 1.49 -5.88
C ARG A 53 -4.92 1.43 -4.74
N LEU A 54 -5.26 0.22 -4.31
CA LEU A 54 -5.97 0.05 -3.07
C LEU A 54 -5.12 0.62 -1.91
N PRO A 55 -5.63 1.59 -1.13
CA PRO A 55 -4.89 2.27 -0.08
C PRO A 55 -4.83 1.43 1.21
N TYR A 56 -4.57 0.14 1.12
CA TYR A 56 -4.57 -0.75 2.30
C TYR A 56 -3.19 -1.32 2.54
N LYS A 57 -2.71 -1.21 3.79
CA LYS A 57 -1.41 -1.75 4.17
C LYS A 57 -1.38 -3.28 4.13
N HIS A 58 -2.51 -3.90 4.44
CA HIS A 58 -2.63 -5.34 4.51
C HIS A 58 -3.82 -5.83 3.69
N VAL A 59 -3.54 -6.74 2.76
CA VAL A 59 -4.54 -7.35 1.89
C VAL A 59 -4.45 -8.86 2.07
N TYR A 60 -5.57 -9.46 2.47
CA TYR A 60 -5.66 -10.90 2.68
C TYR A 60 -6.82 -11.51 1.91
N LEU A 61 -6.72 -12.80 1.64
CA LEU A 61 -7.82 -13.59 1.12
C LEU A 61 -8.12 -14.73 2.10
N SER A 62 -9.31 -14.72 2.69
CA SER A 62 -9.81 -15.86 3.46
C SER A 62 -10.32 -16.91 2.47
N VAL A 63 -9.79 -18.12 2.51
CA VAL A 63 -10.16 -19.24 1.64
C VAL A 63 -10.41 -20.46 2.50
N GLY A 64 -11.68 -20.91 2.55
CA GLY A 64 -12.05 -22.06 3.40
C GLY A 64 -11.66 -21.89 4.87
N GLY A 65 -11.71 -20.65 5.39
CA GLY A 65 -11.33 -20.31 6.77
C GLY A 65 -9.84 -20.11 7.03
N ARG A 66 -8.98 -20.21 6.02
CA ARG A 66 -7.54 -19.87 6.11
C ARG A 66 -7.27 -18.52 5.48
N GLN A 67 -6.49 -17.69 6.15
CA GLN A 67 -6.11 -16.37 5.65
C GLN A 67 -4.77 -16.47 4.90
N LEU A 68 -4.78 -16.08 3.63
CA LEU A 68 -3.61 -15.98 2.76
C LEU A 68 -3.22 -14.50 2.62
N GLU A 69 -1.95 -14.17 2.80
CA GLU A 69 -1.43 -12.82 2.57
C GLU A 69 -1.27 -12.56 1.06
N GLY A 70 -1.68 -11.37 0.64
CA GLY A 70 -1.64 -10.94 -0.74
C GLY A 70 -0.37 -10.17 -1.05
N GLU A 71 0.32 -10.58 -2.10
CA GLU A 71 1.44 -9.82 -2.67
C GLU A 71 0.95 -8.98 -3.84
N GLU A 72 1.20 -7.66 -3.79
CA GLU A 72 0.86 -6.75 -4.86
C GLU A 72 1.79 -6.96 -6.06
N TRP A 73 1.21 -7.25 -7.22
CA TRP A 73 1.86 -7.21 -8.52
C TRP A 73 1.26 -6.08 -9.36
N LEU A 74 2.10 -5.10 -9.66
CA LEU A 74 1.74 -4.02 -10.56
C LEU A 74 1.97 -4.52 -11.98
N THR A 75 0.91 -4.55 -12.77
CA THR A 75 1.05 -4.80 -14.20
C THR A 75 1.03 -3.43 -14.88
N ASP A 76 2.13 -3.07 -15.51
CA ASP A 76 2.25 -1.84 -16.30
C ASP A 76 1.33 -1.93 -17.52
N ASN A 77 0.05 -1.62 -17.35
CA ASN A 77 -0.86 -1.36 -18.47
C ASN A 77 -0.71 0.11 -18.85
N THR A 78 0.40 0.44 -19.52
CA THR A 78 0.70 1.77 -20.08
C THR A 78 -0.03 2.04 -21.40
N GLY A 79 -1.15 1.35 -21.66
CA GLY A 79 -1.98 1.60 -22.83
C GLY A 79 -2.85 2.83 -22.62
N GLU A 80 -2.67 3.84 -23.47
CA GLU A 80 -3.53 5.04 -23.51
C GLU A 80 -5.02 4.65 -23.50
N GLY A 81 -5.77 5.13 -22.52
CA GLY A 81 -7.22 4.91 -22.40
C GLY A 81 -7.66 3.62 -21.69
N SER A 82 -6.73 2.82 -21.14
CA SER A 82 -7.09 1.66 -20.30
C SER A 82 -7.14 2.01 -18.81
N ASN A 83 -8.13 1.46 -18.10
CA ASN A 83 -8.20 1.57 -16.64
C ASN A 83 -7.01 0.86 -16.00
N TYR A 84 -6.50 1.40 -14.89
CA TYR A 84 -5.32 0.86 -14.23
C TYR A 84 -5.67 -0.45 -13.53
N LEU A 85 -4.93 -1.52 -13.86
CA LEU A 85 -5.13 -2.84 -13.26
C LEU A 85 -4.09 -3.11 -12.18
N GLN A 86 -4.57 -3.25 -10.95
CA GLN A 86 -3.80 -3.75 -9.82
C GLN A 86 -4.07 -5.25 -9.67
N THR A 87 -3.05 -6.03 -9.39
CA THR A 87 -3.19 -7.46 -9.19
C THR A 87 -2.65 -7.86 -7.82
N TYR A 88 -3.36 -8.72 -7.11
CA TYR A 88 -2.83 -9.41 -5.92
C TYR A 88 -2.67 -10.89 -6.20
N LEU A 89 -1.53 -11.45 -5.81
CA LEU A 89 -1.27 -12.88 -5.79
C LEU A 89 -1.32 -13.39 -4.35
N PHE A 90 -2.11 -14.44 -4.12
CA PHE A 90 -2.22 -15.15 -2.85
C PHE A 90 -1.67 -16.56 -3.07
N GLU A 91 -0.47 -16.85 -2.55
CA GLU A 91 0.12 -18.17 -2.69
C GLU A 91 -0.66 -19.22 -1.89
N ALA A 92 -0.93 -20.36 -2.52
CA ALA A 92 -1.60 -21.46 -1.85
C ALA A 92 -0.57 -22.41 -1.24
N PRO A 93 -0.67 -22.74 0.06
CA PRO A 93 0.19 -23.76 0.64
C PRO A 93 -0.12 -25.13 0.03
N PRO A 94 0.83 -26.08 0.00
CA PRO A 94 0.67 -27.36 -0.71
C PRO A 94 -0.48 -28.25 -0.21
N ASP A 95 -0.96 -28.03 1.01
CA ASP A 95 -2.06 -28.76 1.63
C ASP A 95 -3.44 -28.13 1.37
N LEU A 96 -3.49 -26.90 0.83
CA LEU A 96 -4.73 -26.23 0.46
C LEU A 96 -5.13 -26.60 -0.97
N ARG A 97 -6.22 -27.36 -1.10
CA ARG A 97 -6.80 -27.68 -2.40
C ARG A 97 -7.76 -26.58 -2.82
N LEU A 98 -7.39 -25.84 -3.86
CA LEU A 98 -8.21 -24.77 -4.41
C LEU A 98 -9.21 -25.29 -5.44
N THR A 99 -10.47 -24.85 -5.32
CA THR A 99 -11.54 -25.08 -6.29
C THR A 99 -12.38 -23.80 -6.44
N ALA A 100 -13.16 -23.71 -7.51
CA ALA A 100 -14.01 -22.55 -7.79
C ALA A 100 -15.17 -22.37 -6.78
N ASP A 101 -15.59 -23.47 -6.15
CA ASP A 101 -16.75 -23.48 -5.24
C ASP A 101 -16.38 -23.15 -3.79
N LEU A 102 -15.09 -22.98 -3.48
CA LEU A 102 -14.67 -22.59 -2.14
C LEU A 102 -15.14 -21.15 -1.85
N PRO A 103 -15.76 -20.89 -0.70
CA PRO A 103 -16.06 -19.54 -0.29
C PRO A 103 -14.74 -18.77 -0.06
N MET A 104 -14.69 -17.56 -0.60
CA MET A 104 -13.54 -16.68 -0.50
C MET A 104 -13.97 -15.27 -0.12
N GLU A 105 -13.24 -14.64 0.78
CA GLU A 105 -13.49 -13.27 1.23
C GLU A 105 -12.20 -12.45 1.12
N LEU A 106 -12.27 -11.34 0.39
CA LEU A 106 -11.17 -10.37 0.32
C LEU A 106 -11.24 -9.47 1.56
N LEU A 107 -10.17 -9.49 2.36
CA LEU A 107 -10.06 -8.74 3.59
C LEU A 107 -9.04 -7.62 3.40
N LEU A 108 -9.54 -6.39 3.41
CA LEU A 108 -8.74 -5.17 3.29
C LEU A 108 -8.60 -4.56 4.68
N GLN A 109 -7.36 -4.41 5.17
CA GLN A 109 -7.11 -3.93 6.53
C GLN A 109 -6.13 -2.76 6.55
N TYR A 110 -6.40 -1.81 7.45
CA TYR A 110 -5.61 -0.60 7.67
C TYR A 110 -5.51 0.26 6.41
N GLU A 111 -6.59 1.01 6.15
CA GLU A 111 -6.61 2.03 5.09
C GLU A 111 -5.63 3.17 5.43
N VAL A 112 -4.85 3.61 4.45
CA VAL A 112 -3.81 4.64 4.56
C VAL A 112 -4.10 5.72 3.53
N GLU A 113 -4.33 6.94 3.99
CA GLU A 113 -4.45 8.10 3.11
C GLU A 113 -3.06 8.63 2.75
N GLU A 114 -2.72 8.65 1.46
CA GLU A 114 -1.49 9.26 0.96
C GLU A 114 -1.76 10.67 0.42
N ILE A 115 -1.12 11.66 1.04
CA ILE A 115 -1.29 13.06 0.69
C ILE A 115 -0.01 13.56 0.02
N TRP A 116 -0.14 13.87 -1.27
CA TRP A 116 0.92 14.49 -2.06
C TRP A 116 0.72 16.01 -2.06
N ASP A 117 1.62 16.72 -1.40
CA ASP A 117 1.69 18.19 -1.47
C ASP A 117 3.02 18.60 -2.11
N ASP A 118 3.04 18.60 -3.44
CA ASP A 118 4.19 18.91 -4.28
C ASP A 118 4.36 20.42 -4.52
N LYS A 119 3.53 21.24 -3.88
CA LYS A 119 3.38 22.66 -4.26
C LYS A 119 4.58 23.49 -3.88
N GLN A 120 5.26 23.19 -2.78
CA GLN A 120 6.43 23.95 -2.32
C GLN A 120 7.49 23.07 -1.63
N PRO A 121 8.78 23.17 -2.03
CA PRO A 121 9.86 22.55 -1.28
C PRO A 121 9.94 23.08 0.15
N ILE A 122 10.13 22.17 1.11
CA ILE A 122 10.34 22.55 2.51
C ILE A 122 11.78 23.06 2.68
N LEU A 123 11.94 24.37 2.89
CA LEU A 123 13.25 25.00 3.06
C LEU A 123 13.76 24.87 4.50
N LEU A 124 14.78 24.02 4.69
CA LEU A 124 15.53 23.94 5.94
C LEU A 124 16.66 24.99 5.93
N SER A 125 16.61 25.92 6.87
CA SER A 125 17.58 27.03 6.96
C SER A 125 18.54 26.82 8.14
N ASN A 126 19.70 27.48 8.11
CA ASN A 126 20.67 27.53 9.23
C ASN A 126 21.15 26.15 9.73
N ILE A 127 21.15 25.12 8.89
CA ILE A 127 21.48 23.74 9.26
C ILE A 127 22.85 23.65 9.97
N SER A 128 22.82 23.17 11.22
CA SER A 128 23.98 23.03 12.11
C SER A 128 23.91 21.72 12.90
N ASP A 129 24.90 21.46 13.76
CA ASP A 129 24.89 20.30 14.67
C ASP A 129 23.81 20.42 15.77
N GLU A 130 23.24 21.62 15.95
CA GLU A 130 22.14 21.86 16.89
C GLU A 130 20.80 21.47 16.28
N LYS A 131 19.97 20.81 17.09
CA LYS A 131 18.60 20.44 16.71
C LYS A 131 17.74 21.68 16.47
N GLN A 132 17.22 21.79 15.25
CA GLN A 132 16.28 22.82 14.84
C GLN A 132 14.94 22.20 14.52
N THR A 133 13.88 23.01 14.64
CA THR A 133 12.53 22.59 14.32
C THR A 133 11.82 23.58 13.43
N LEU A 134 11.05 23.08 12.48
CA LEU A 134 10.19 23.85 11.58
C LEU A 134 8.80 23.18 11.57
N THR A 135 7.71 23.95 11.49
CA THR A 135 6.38 23.39 11.25
C THR A 135 5.85 23.91 9.92
N THR A 136 5.41 23.02 9.05
CA THR A 136 4.80 23.36 7.76
C THR A 136 3.44 22.69 7.64
N ASP A 137 2.54 23.30 6.87
CA ASP A 137 1.34 22.63 6.39
C ASP A 137 1.73 21.74 5.20
N VAL A 138 1.31 20.48 5.23
CA VAL A 138 1.49 19.51 4.15
C VAL A 138 0.11 18.95 3.84
N GLY A 139 -0.51 19.44 2.78
CA GLY A 139 -1.85 19.06 2.36
C GLY A 139 -2.91 19.22 3.47
N GLY A 140 -2.85 20.30 4.25
CA GLY A 140 -3.78 20.58 5.35
C GLY A 140 -3.39 19.98 6.70
N TYR A 141 -2.26 19.26 6.77
CA TYR A 141 -1.76 18.67 8.02
C TYR A 141 -0.53 19.41 8.54
N PRO A 142 -0.53 19.87 9.81
CA PRO A 142 0.65 20.49 10.41
C PRO A 142 1.71 19.42 10.72
N VAL A 143 2.83 19.47 10.00
CA VAL A 143 3.98 18.59 10.17
C VAL A 143 5.12 19.32 10.85
N LYS A 144 5.56 18.81 12.00
CA LYS A 144 6.75 19.28 12.71
C LYS A 144 7.98 18.51 12.21
N TRP A 145 8.92 19.24 11.65
CA TRP A 145 10.24 18.77 11.24
C TRP A 145 11.23 19.02 12.36
N THR A 146 12.11 18.05 12.63
CA THR A 146 13.29 18.21 13.48
C THR A 146 14.52 17.84 12.67
N TYR A 147 15.50 18.73 12.57
CA TYR A 147 16.66 18.53 11.71
C TYR A 147 17.96 19.06 12.33
N TYR A 148 19.07 18.38 12.04
CA TYR A 148 20.41 18.70 12.53
C TYR A 148 21.48 17.93 11.76
N LYS A 149 22.74 18.33 11.91
CA LYS A 149 23.88 17.56 11.46
C LYS A 149 24.47 16.70 12.58
N GLN A 150 24.93 15.51 12.21
CA GLN A 150 25.74 14.69 13.09
C GLN A 150 26.80 14.01 12.22
N ASN A 151 28.08 14.18 12.59
CA ASN A 151 29.22 13.67 11.83
C ASN A 151 29.27 14.11 10.35
N GLY A 152 28.72 15.30 10.04
CA GLY A 152 28.63 15.84 8.68
C GLY A 152 27.38 15.40 7.90
N ASP A 153 26.63 14.42 8.39
CA ASP A 153 25.39 13.94 7.78
C ASP A 153 24.17 14.72 8.29
N LEU A 154 23.21 15.01 7.41
CA LEU A 154 21.95 15.66 7.76
C LEU A 154 20.94 14.60 8.23
N TYR A 155 20.39 14.80 9.41
CA TYR A 155 19.28 14.04 9.97
C TYR A 155 18.01 14.88 9.92
N VAL A 156 16.91 14.29 9.46
CA VAL A 156 15.59 14.92 9.41
C VAL A 156 14.55 13.93 9.92
N GLU A 157 13.73 14.36 10.87
CA GLU A 157 12.59 13.63 11.41
C GLU A 157 11.32 14.46 11.20
N ALA A 158 10.24 13.81 10.77
CA ALA A 158 8.94 14.44 10.58
C ALA A 158 7.91 13.83 11.53
N LYS A 159 7.11 14.69 12.17
CA LYS A 159 5.99 14.29 13.02
C LYS A 159 4.76 15.10 12.67
N ALA A 160 3.78 14.47 12.04
CA ALA A 160 2.46 15.06 11.87
C ALA A 160 1.69 15.06 13.19
N ARG A 161 0.89 16.09 13.44
CA ARG A 161 -0.20 15.99 14.41
C ARG A 161 -1.42 15.47 13.66
N THR A 162 -2.05 14.42 14.17
CA THR A 162 -3.39 14.05 13.73
C THR A 162 -4.34 15.19 14.09
N HIS A 163 -5.26 15.50 13.18
CA HIS A 163 -6.40 16.34 13.52
C HIS A 163 -7.20 15.55 14.56
N ASP A 164 -7.10 15.92 15.83
CA ASP A 164 -8.02 15.44 16.85
C ASP A 164 -9.37 16.08 16.50
N SER A 165 -10.22 15.33 15.80
CA SER A 165 -11.65 15.59 15.83
C SER A 165 -12.10 15.39 17.28
N GLU A 166 -12.23 16.50 18.00
CA GLU A 166 -13.06 16.58 19.19
C GLU A 166 -14.50 16.26 18.78
N ASP A 167 -14.87 14.98 18.80
CA ASP A 167 -16.17 14.57 19.31
C ASP A 167 -16.06 13.20 19.99
N GLN A 168 -16.69 13.12 21.15
CA GLN A 168 -16.35 12.22 22.25
C GLN A 168 -17.27 11.00 22.24
N SER A 169 -16.73 9.78 22.22
CA SER A 169 -17.26 8.67 23.04
C SER A 169 -16.28 7.50 23.14
N ASP A 170 -16.08 7.10 24.39
CA ASP A 170 -15.24 5.99 24.87
C ASP A 170 -15.49 4.66 24.15
N VAL A 171 -14.43 4.00 23.67
CA VAL A 171 -14.16 2.57 23.93
C VAL A 171 -12.65 2.35 23.97
N ASP A 172 -12.22 1.83 25.12
CA ASP A 172 -10.88 1.36 25.47
C ASP A 172 -10.31 0.37 24.43
N SER A 173 -9.13 0.67 23.86
CA SER A 173 -8.30 -0.30 23.11
C SER A 173 -6.84 0.18 23.05
N PRO A 174 -5.85 -0.71 23.31
CA PRO A 174 -4.51 -0.29 23.68
C PRO A 174 -3.62 -0.02 22.47
N GLY A 175 -2.79 1.03 22.58
CA GLY A 175 -1.46 1.08 21.97
C GLY A 175 -1.36 1.57 20.51
N ARG A 176 -1.69 2.84 20.23
CA ARG A 176 -1.17 3.54 19.03
C ARG A 176 0.32 3.85 19.22
N SER A 177 1.20 2.94 18.80
CA SER A 177 2.62 3.28 18.61
C SER A 177 2.79 4.02 17.29
N ALA A 178 2.95 5.34 17.36
CA ALA A 178 3.44 6.14 16.24
C ALA A 178 4.88 5.73 15.96
N HIS A 179 5.10 4.93 14.92
CA HIS A 179 6.45 4.65 14.43
C HIS A 179 6.93 5.84 13.59
N PRO A 180 8.09 6.45 13.91
CA PRO A 180 8.66 7.54 13.12
C PRO A 180 9.17 7.00 11.78
N TRP A 181 8.65 7.52 10.67
CA TRP A 181 9.19 7.27 9.34
C TRP A 181 10.49 8.07 9.19
N THR A 182 11.63 7.39 9.07
CA THR A 182 12.90 8.03 8.70
C THR A 182 13.14 7.78 7.20
N TYR A 183 12.98 8.80 6.37
CA TYR A 183 13.44 8.73 4.98
C TYR A 183 14.87 9.28 4.91
N PRO A 184 15.87 8.49 4.44
CA PRO A 184 17.19 9.05 4.14
C PRO A 184 17.09 9.91 2.87
N ILE A 185 17.12 11.24 3.02
CA ILE A 185 17.31 12.15 1.90
C ILE A 185 18.80 12.13 1.53
N ARG A 186 19.14 11.49 0.40
CA ARG A 186 20.47 11.62 -0.20
C ARG A 186 20.57 12.99 -0.90
N LEU A 187 21.35 13.91 -0.34
CA LEU A 187 21.84 15.07 -1.09
C LEU A 187 22.95 14.61 -2.04
N ASP A 188 22.72 14.71 -3.35
CA ASP A 188 23.76 14.52 -4.36
C ASP A 188 24.71 15.73 -4.33
N HIS A 189 25.92 15.53 -3.80
CA HIS A 189 26.98 16.51 -3.84
C HIS A 189 27.68 16.48 -5.20
N ARG A 190 27.16 17.20 -6.21
CA ARG A 190 28.00 17.60 -7.35
C ARG A 190 28.70 18.92 -7.05
N ARG A 191 30.01 18.78 -6.82
CA ARG A 191 31.01 19.84 -6.68
C ARG A 191 31.05 20.75 -7.92
N ARG A 192 31.29 22.02 -7.66
CA ARG A 192 31.69 23.05 -8.62
C ARG A 192 32.91 22.63 -9.46
N ALA A 193 32.94 23.12 -10.69
CA ALA A 193 34.09 23.87 -11.21
C ALA A 193 33.58 25.27 -11.58
#